data_AF-A0A919K1D3-F1
#
_entry.id   AF-A0A919K1D3-F1
#
_cell.length_a   1.000
_cell.length_b   1.000
_cell.length_c   1.000
_cell.angle_alpha   90.00
_cell.angle_beta   90.00
_cell.angle_gamma   90.00
#
_symmetry.space_group_name_H-M   'P 1'
#
loop_
_entity.id
_entity.type
_entity.pdbx_description
1 polymer ?
#
loop_
_entity_poly.entity_id
_entity_poly.type
_entity_poly.pdbx_seq_one_letter_code
_entity_poly.pdbx_strand_id
1 'polypeptide(L)'
;MALLRKRAGEVSRQWPLLAAGFGGGWKREFAAWAAARPTQGSLRDGWDFARELAGRDALPELAGEELAAREALWRYDGSSAPRPRRGPAVRAAAGAVVVQIFGRVRVLRRP
;
A
#
# COMPACT_ATOMS: atom_id res chain seq x y z
N MET A 1 -9.53 -21.54 0.89
CA MET A 1 -10.34 -20.47 0.25
C MET A 1 -10.94 -19.46 1.26
N ALA A 2 -11.35 -19.85 2.47
CA ALA A 2 -11.97 -18.91 3.44
C ALA A 2 -10.96 -17.96 4.14
N LEU A 3 -9.76 -18.45 4.49
CA LEU A 3 -8.76 -17.65 5.21
C LEU A 3 -8.24 -16.46 4.39
N LEU A 4 -7.98 -16.65 3.09
CA LEU A 4 -7.50 -15.58 2.21
C LEU A 4 -8.56 -14.49 1.99
N ARG A 5 -9.85 -14.86 1.90
CA ARG A 5 -10.94 -13.88 1.82
C ARG A 5 -11.08 -13.07 3.10
N LYS A 6 -10.88 -13.71 4.27
CA LYS A 6 -10.83 -13.01 5.56
C LYS A 6 -9.65 -12.02 5.61
N ARG A 7 -8.46 -12.47 5.23
CA ARG A 7 -7.25 -11.62 5.13
C ARG A 7 -7.50 -10.43 4.19
N ALA A 8 -8.08 -10.66 3.01
CA ALA A 8 -8.42 -9.58 2.07
C ALA A 8 -9.36 -8.53 2.69
N GLY A 9 -10.31 -8.96 3.52
CA GLY A 9 -11.22 -8.06 4.23
C GLY A 9 -10.53 -7.26 5.35
N GLU A 10 -9.60 -7.86 6.07
CA GLU A 10 -8.80 -7.16 7.08
C GLU A 10 -7.84 -6.15 6.44
N VAL A 11 -7.21 -6.53 5.32
CA VAL A 11 -6.34 -5.64 4.54
C VAL A 11 -7.16 -4.49 3.96
N SER A 12 -8.35 -4.72 3.40
CA SER A 12 -9.16 -3.60 2.87
C SER A 12 -9.58 -2.58 3.94
N ARG A 13 -9.71 -3.01 5.20
CA ARG A 13 -9.98 -2.07 6.31
C ARG A 13 -8.75 -1.23 6.65
N GLN A 14 -7.56 -1.80 6.50
CA GLN A 14 -6.29 -1.12 6.74
C GLN A 14 -5.80 -0.35 5.53
N TRP A 15 -6.22 -0.71 4.31
CA TRP A 15 -5.79 -0.14 3.03
C TRP A 15 -7.01 0.09 2.13
N PRO A 16 -7.91 1.04 2.50
CA PRO A 16 -9.15 1.28 1.79
C PRO A 16 -8.97 1.79 0.36
N LEU A 17 -7.97 2.64 0.08
CA LEU A 17 -7.76 3.19 -1.26
C LEU A 17 -7.15 2.15 -2.20
N LEU A 18 -6.24 1.32 -1.67
CA LEU A 18 -5.75 0.14 -2.38
C LEU A 18 -6.91 -0.79 -2.78
N ALA A 19 -7.78 -1.15 -1.84
CA ALA A 19 -8.93 -2.00 -2.15
C ALA A 19 -9.91 -1.34 -3.13
N ALA A 20 -10.15 -0.03 -2.99
CA ALA A 20 -11.00 0.73 -3.91
C ALA A 20 -10.43 0.75 -5.33
N GLY A 21 -9.11 0.87 -5.49
CA GLY A 21 -8.43 0.84 -6.79
C GLY A 21 -8.63 -0.46 -7.58
N PHE A 22 -8.86 -1.58 -6.89
CA PHE A 22 -9.16 -2.88 -7.50
C PHE A 22 -10.66 -3.18 -7.62
N GLY A 23 -11.53 -2.37 -7.02
CA GLY A 23 -12.98 -2.53 -7.04
C GLY A 23 -13.43 -3.97 -6.72
N GLY A 24 -14.33 -4.52 -7.55
CA GLY A 24 -14.85 -5.88 -7.39
C GLY A 24 -13.79 -6.99 -7.52
N GLY A 25 -12.62 -6.70 -8.10
CA GLY A 25 -11.51 -7.64 -8.28
C GLY A 25 -10.63 -7.81 -7.03
N TRP A 26 -10.73 -6.91 -6.04
CA TRP A 26 -9.85 -6.86 -4.88
C TRP A 26 -9.59 -8.21 -4.21
N LYS A 27 -10.66 -8.91 -3.84
CA LYS A 27 -10.55 -10.19 -3.11
C LYS A 27 -9.85 -11.27 -3.92
N ARG A 28 -9.99 -11.25 -5.25
CA ARG A 28 -9.37 -12.23 -6.14
C ARG A 28 -7.88 -11.95 -6.29
N GLU A 29 -7.52 -10.71 -6.61
CA GLU A 29 -6.12 -10.31 -6.80
C GLU A 29 -5.31 -10.46 -5.52
N PHE A 30 -5.84 -9.99 -4.39
CA PHE A 30 -5.17 -10.14 -3.10
C PHE A 30 -5.05 -11.62 -2.70
N ALA A 31 -6.09 -12.43 -2.88
CA ALA A 31 -6.02 -13.85 -2.54
C ALA A 31 -5.01 -14.60 -3.42
N ALA A 32 -4.90 -14.27 -4.72
CA ALA A 32 -3.92 -14.86 -5.61
C ALA A 32 -2.49 -14.53 -5.17
N TRP A 33 -2.23 -13.27 -4.81
CA TRP A 33 -0.93 -12.84 -4.28
C TRP A 33 -0.61 -13.48 -2.92
N ALA A 34 -1.60 -13.52 -2.01
CA ALA A 34 -1.44 -14.05 -0.66
C ALA A 34 -1.39 -15.58 -0.60
N ALA A 35 -1.83 -16.29 -1.65
CA ALA A 35 -1.76 -17.76 -1.72
C ALA A 35 -0.32 -18.28 -1.74
N ALA A 36 0.61 -17.51 -2.30
CA ALA A 36 2.03 -17.87 -2.38
C ALA A 36 2.86 -17.37 -1.18
N ARG A 37 2.24 -16.73 -0.18
CA ARG A 37 2.96 -15.97 0.86
C ARG A 37 2.41 -16.20 2.28
N PRO A 38 3.28 -16.36 3.28
CA PRO A 38 2.85 -16.40 4.68
C PRO A 38 2.24 -15.06 5.11
N THR A 39 1.39 -15.09 6.15
CA THR A 39 0.76 -13.89 6.71
C THR A 39 1.73 -13.13 7.61
N GLN A 40 2.03 -11.88 7.25
CA GLN A 40 2.87 -10.97 8.06
C GLN A 40 2.03 -9.92 8.81
N GLY A 41 0.70 -9.97 8.64
CA GLY A 41 -0.27 -9.08 9.26
C GLY A 41 -0.83 -8.06 8.28
N SER A 42 -2.11 -7.72 8.42
CA SER A 42 -2.89 -7.01 7.40
C SER A 42 -2.33 -5.64 6.98
N LEU A 43 -1.61 -4.96 7.89
CA LEU A 43 -0.89 -3.73 7.55
C LEU A 43 0.30 -3.98 6.62
N ARG A 44 1.15 -4.97 6.96
CA ARG A 44 2.37 -5.33 6.23
C ARG A 44 2.03 -5.99 4.90
N ASP A 45 1.08 -6.92 4.91
CA ASP A 45 0.60 -7.62 3.72
C ASP A 45 0.11 -6.63 2.65
N GLY A 46 -0.68 -5.61 3.04
CA GLY A 46 -1.14 -4.59 2.09
C GLY A 46 0.00 -3.70 1.56
N TRP A 47 1.03 -3.45 2.37
CA TRP A 47 2.20 -2.69 1.95
C TRP A 47 3.02 -3.47 0.92
N ASP A 48 3.33 -4.73 1.21
CA ASP A 48 4.12 -5.58 0.34
C ASP A 48 3.39 -5.82 -0.98
N PHE A 49 2.06 -6.03 -0.93
CA PHE A 49 1.23 -6.13 -2.13
C PHE A 49 1.29 -4.84 -2.97
N ALA A 50 1.10 -3.67 -2.36
CA ALA A 50 1.15 -2.40 -3.07
C ALA A 50 2.54 -2.12 -3.68
N ARG A 51 3.62 -2.47 -2.97
CA ARG A 51 4.99 -2.37 -3.50
C ARG A 51 5.27 -3.29 -4.67
N GLU A 52 4.82 -4.54 -4.59
CA GLU A 52 4.99 -5.49 -5.68
C GLU A 52 4.24 -5.03 -6.94
N LEU A 53 3.04 -4.49 -6.78
CA LEU A 53 2.26 -3.90 -7.87
C LEU A 53 2.95 -2.64 -8.43
N ALA A 54 3.51 -1.78 -7.58
CA ALA A 54 4.26 -0.60 -8.02
C ALA A 54 5.50 -0.99 -8.84
N GLY A 55 6.22 -2.03 -8.41
CA GLY A 55 7.38 -2.55 -9.14
C GLY A 55 7.04 -3.25 -10.46
N ARG A 56 5.76 -3.53 -10.71
CA ARG A 56 5.25 -4.12 -11.96
C ARG A 56 4.42 -3.13 -12.77
N ASP A 57 4.40 -1.85 -12.40
CA ASP A 57 3.55 -0.80 -13.00
C ASP A 57 2.06 -1.18 -13.09
N ALA A 58 1.59 -2.04 -12.19
CA ALA A 58 0.22 -2.56 -12.14
C ALA A 58 -0.59 -2.00 -10.95
N LEU A 59 -0.03 -1.04 -10.22
CA LEU A 59 -0.67 -0.42 -9.08
C LEU A 59 -1.64 0.68 -9.55
N PRO A 60 -2.93 0.63 -9.14
CA PRO A 60 -3.87 1.71 -9.43
C PRO A 60 -3.43 3.04 -8.81
N GLU A 61 -3.76 4.16 -9.43
CA GLU A 61 -3.34 5.50 -8.96
C GLU A 61 -3.80 5.79 -7.52
N LEU A 62 -5.05 5.46 -7.18
CA LEU A 62 -5.60 5.61 -5.82
C LEU A 62 -4.77 4.83 -4.78
N ALA A 63 -4.27 3.65 -5.17
CA ALA A 63 -3.42 2.83 -4.33
C ALA A 63 -1.99 3.40 -4.24
N GLY A 64 -1.51 4.02 -5.32
CA GLY A 64 -0.25 4.77 -5.36
C GLY A 64 -0.24 5.93 -4.38
N GLU A 65 -1.32 6.72 -4.31
CA GLU A 65 -1.45 7.82 -3.35
C GLU A 65 -1.35 7.33 -1.90
N GLU A 66 -2.07 6.26 -1.56
CA GLU A 66 -2.05 5.67 -0.21
C GLU A 66 -0.67 5.11 0.15
N LEU A 67 -0.03 4.39 -0.79
CA LEU A 67 1.31 3.85 -0.60
C LEU A 67 2.34 4.96 -0.41
N ALA A 68 2.35 5.97 -1.28
CA ALA A 68 3.30 7.06 -1.21
C ALA A 68 3.10 7.91 0.07
N ALA A 69 1.85 8.13 0.51
CA ALA A 69 1.58 8.81 1.78
C ALA A 69 2.09 8.01 2.98
N ARG A 70 1.87 6.70 2.97
CA ARG A 70 2.39 5.81 4.02
C ARG A 70 3.91 5.74 4.04
N GLU A 71 4.56 5.61 2.89
CA GLU A 71 6.03 5.61 2.77
C GLU A 71 6.67 6.95 3.13
N ALA A 72 5.95 8.06 2.92
CA ALA A 72 6.41 9.37 3.35
C ALA A 72 6.40 9.47 4.88
N LEU A 73 5.30 9.05 5.51
CA LEU A 73 5.09 9.11 6.96
C LEU A 73 5.87 8.05 7.75
N TRP A 74 6.04 6.86 7.19
CA TRP A 74 6.57 5.67 7.87
C TRP A 74 7.65 5.00 7.02
N ARG A 75 8.73 4.61 7.68
CA ARG A 75 9.80 3.82 7.09
C ARG A 75 9.51 2.35 7.36
N TYR A 76 9.25 1.60 6.29
CA TYR A 76 9.08 0.15 6.32
C TYR A 76 10.05 -0.50 5.31
N ASP A 77 10.82 -1.46 5.79
CA ASP A 77 11.86 -2.18 5.05
C ASP A 77 11.41 -3.59 4.62
N GLY A 78 10.15 -3.97 4.89
CA GLY A 78 9.63 -5.31 4.60
C GLY A 78 9.91 -6.36 5.68
N SER A 79 10.66 -6.02 6.73
CA SER A 79 11.07 -6.99 7.77
C SER A 79 10.87 -6.47 9.20
N SER A 80 11.16 -5.19 9.44
CA SER A 80 11.05 -4.51 10.72
C SER A 80 9.67 -3.86 10.91
N ALA A 81 9.27 -3.63 12.16
CA ALA A 81 8.06 -2.85 12.44
C ALA A 81 8.17 -1.44 11.79
N PRO A 82 7.10 -0.93 11.14
CA PRO A 82 7.11 0.40 10.52
C PRO A 82 7.49 1.46 11.55
N ARG A 83 8.52 2.25 11.26
CA ARG A 83 8.97 3.34 12.14
C ARG A 83 8.52 4.70 11.62
N PRO A 84 7.96 5.59 12.46
CA PRO A 84 7.56 6.92 12.03
C PRO A 84 8.80 7.73 11.61
N ARG A 85 8.70 8.43 10.48
CA ARG A 85 9.78 9.30 9.98
C ARG A 85 9.68 10.69 10.63
N ARG A 86 10.83 11.24 11.02
CA ARG A 86 10.95 12.56 11.68
C ARG A 86 11.44 13.69 10.77
N GLY A 87 11.57 13.44 9.47
CA GLY A 87 12.12 14.40 8.50
C GLY A 87 11.31 14.47 7.22
N PRO A 88 11.54 15.49 6.37
CA PRO A 88 10.86 15.65 5.10
C PRO A 88 11.15 14.47 4.16
N ALA A 89 10.13 14.04 3.41
CA ALA A 89 10.20 12.89 2.53
C ALA A 89 9.39 13.11 1.25
N VAL A 90 9.99 12.85 0.09
CA VAL A 90 9.27 12.76 -1.19
C VAL A 90 9.22 11.29 -1.59
N ARG A 91 8.03 10.77 -1.87
CA ARG A 91 7.81 9.39 -2.32
C ARG A 91 6.91 9.39 -3.52
N ALA A 92 7.23 8.60 -4.52
CA ALA A 92 6.43 8.44 -5.71
C ALA A 92 6.05 6.97 -5.86
N ALA A 93 4.78 6.69 -6.11
CA ALA A 93 4.27 5.35 -6.41
C ALA A 93 3.14 5.47 -7.44
N ALA A 94 3.26 4.72 -8.55
CA ALA A 94 2.23 4.63 -9.60
C ALA A 94 1.67 5.98 -10.06
N GLY A 95 2.55 6.91 -10.44
CA GLY A 95 2.18 8.25 -10.90
C GLY A 95 1.80 9.25 -9.80
N ALA A 96 1.52 8.79 -8.58
CA ALA A 96 1.30 9.65 -7.42
C ALA A 96 2.63 10.03 -6.76
N VAL A 97 2.87 11.31 -6.53
CA VAL A 97 4.02 11.84 -5.79
C VAL A 97 3.53 12.44 -4.48
N VAL A 98 3.87 11.84 -3.35
CA VAL A 98 3.57 12.37 -2.03
C VAL A 98 4.80 13.00 -1.41
N VAL A 99 4.64 14.26 -1.02
CA VAL A 99 5.65 15.08 -0.37
C VAL A 99 5.21 15.34 1.06
N GLN A 100 5.92 14.79 2.04
CA GLN A 100 5.81 15.18 3.44
C GLN A 100 6.88 16.20 3.79
N ILE A 101 6.49 17.37 4.29
CA ILE A 101 7.40 18.42 4.79
C ILE A 101 6.88 18.87 6.15
N PHE A 102 7.67 18.71 7.22
CA PHE A 102 7.36 19.17 8.58
C PHE A 102 5.91 18.86 9.04
N GLY A 103 5.49 17.60 8.93
CA GLY A 103 4.15 17.15 9.34
C GLY A 103 3.01 17.45 8.35
N ARG A 104 3.25 18.22 7.28
CA ARG A 104 2.29 18.41 6.19
C ARG A 104 2.52 17.42 5.07
N VAL A 105 1.48 16.69 4.70
CA VAL A 105 1.47 15.75 3.56
C VAL A 105 0.78 16.44 2.37
N ARG A 106 1.48 16.58 1.25
CA ARG A 106 0.96 17.08 -0.03
C ARG A 106 1.02 15.93 -1.04
N VAL A 107 -0.12 15.57 -1.61
CA VAL A 107 -0.20 14.63 -2.73
C VAL A 107 -0.20 15.44 -4.02
N LEU A 108 0.79 15.20 -4.88
CA LEU A 108 0.93 15.74 -6.22
C LEU A 108 0.68 14.60 -7.19
N ARG A 109 -0.35 14.72 -8.04
CA ARG A 109 -0.54 13.82 -9.17
C ARG A 109 0.32 14.31 -10.32
N ARG A 110 1.04 13.40 -10.99
CA ARG A 110 1.57 13.72 -12.31
C ARG A 110 0.41 13.72 -13.33
N PRO A 111 0.31 14.75 -14.20
CA PRO A 111 -0.68 14.80 -15.28
C PRO A 111 -0.38 13.78 -16.38
#